data_AF-A0A0K8QFK9-F1
#
_entry.id   AF-A0A0K8QFK9-F1
#
_cell.length_a   1.000
_cell.length_b   1.000
_cell.length_c   1.000
_cell.angle_alpha   90.00
_cell.angle_beta   90.00
_cell.angle_gamma   90.00
#
_symmetry.space_group_name_H-M   'P 1'
#
loop_
_entity.id
_entity.type
_entity.pdbx_description
1 polymer ?
#
loop_
_entity_poly.entity_id
_entity_poly.type
_entity_poly.pdbx_seq_one_letter_code
_entity_poly.pdbx_strand_id
1 'polypeptide(L)'
;MVIGSFQSYRNEVDPDGVARHGITVVRRISGGGAMFMEAGNCITYSLYVPQSLVDGISFADSYAFLDAWVMAALEKLGITAFYVPLNDIATEQGKIGGAAQKRLANGGMLHHVTMSYDIDADKMVEVLRIGKEKLSDKGTRSAKKRVDPLRRQTGLARTDIIKAMQEVFTERYGATESRITDAELAIARERVQSKFGTEEWLHRVP
;
A
#
# COMPACT_ATOMS: atom_id res chain seq x y z
N MET A 1 5.22 -9.77 -0.05
CA MET A 1 5.72 -8.55 -0.73
C MET A 1 4.90 -8.25 -1.98
N VAL A 2 4.74 -6.98 -2.36
CA VAL A 2 4.01 -6.56 -3.58
C VAL A 2 4.83 -5.60 -4.43
N ILE A 3 4.97 -5.89 -5.73
CA ILE A 3 5.58 -4.98 -6.72
C ILE A 3 4.51 -4.25 -7.55
N GLY A 4 4.83 -3.04 -8.00
CA GLY A 4 3.99 -2.22 -8.87
C GLY A 4 3.88 -2.78 -10.29
N SER A 5 2.81 -2.41 -11.00
CA SER A 5 2.52 -2.93 -12.35
C SER A 5 3.66 -2.71 -13.34
N PHE A 6 4.43 -1.62 -13.20
CA PHE A 6 5.51 -1.24 -14.12
C PHE A 6 6.92 -1.59 -13.60
N GLN A 7 7.04 -2.26 -12.46
CA GLN A 7 8.35 -2.59 -11.90
C GLN A 7 8.93 -3.86 -12.50
N SER A 8 10.25 -3.89 -12.71
CA SER A 8 10.94 -5.10 -13.13
C SER A 8 11.12 -6.02 -11.93
N TYR A 9 10.59 -7.25 -11.99
CA TYR A 9 10.79 -8.24 -10.93
C TYR A 9 12.28 -8.42 -10.63
N ARG A 10 13.11 -8.56 -11.67
CA ARG A 10 14.55 -8.77 -11.54
C ARG A 10 15.28 -7.58 -10.90
N ASN A 11 14.76 -6.36 -11.03
CA ASN A 11 15.44 -5.17 -10.49
C ASN A 11 15.01 -4.85 -9.07
N GLU A 12 13.82 -5.29 -8.65
CA GLU A 12 13.28 -4.96 -7.32
C GLU A 12 13.45 -6.09 -6.29
N VAL A 13 13.59 -7.34 -6.74
CA VAL A 13 13.47 -8.53 -5.88
C VAL A 13 14.79 -9.29 -5.85
N ASP A 14 15.26 -9.60 -4.65
CA ASP A 14 16.33 -10.57 -4.44
C ASP A 14 15.73 -11.99 -4.28
N PRO A 15 15.93 -12.89 -5.26
CA PRO A 15 15.36 -14.23 -5.21
C PRO A 15 15.90 -15.07 -4.04
N ASP A 16 17.14 -14.84 -3.62
CA ASP A 16 17.74 -15.60 -2.52
C ASP A 16 17.15 -15.14 -1.18
N GLY A 17 16.94 -13.83 -1.01
CA GLY A 17 16.23 -13.27 0.14
C GLY A 17 14.78 -13.74 0.21
N VAL A 18 14.09 -13.76 -0.94
CA VAL A 18 12.71 -14.27 -1.05
C VAL A 18 12.62 -15.73 -0.60
N ALA A 19 13.52 -16.59 -1.10
CA ALA A 19 13.53 -18.01 -0.74
C ALA A 19 13.87 -18.22 0.74
N ARG A 20 14.88 -17.51 1.25
CA ARG A 20 15.34 -17.60 2.64
C ARG A 20 14.24 -17.27 3.66
N HIS A 21 13.42 -16.26 3.36
CA HIS A 21 12.37 -15.77 4.26
C HIS A 21 10.98 -16.30 3.91
N GLY A 22 10.84 -17.18 2.91
CA GLY A 22 9.56 -17.74 2.50
C GLY A 22 8.54 -16.69 2.04
N ILE A 23 9.02 -15.62 1.38
CA ILE A 23 8.17 -14.48 1.00
C ILE A 23 7.45 -14.75 -0.31
N THR A 24 6.13 -14.61 -0.35
CA THR A 24 5.40 -14.56 -1.62
C THR A 24 5.54 -13.17 -2.25
N VAL A 25 5.94 -13.12 -3.52
CA VAL A 25 5.97 -11.89 -4.32
C VAL A 25 4.78 -11.88 -5.26
N VAL A 26 4.01 -10.80 -5.27
CA VAL A 26 2.88 -10.60 -6.20
C VAL A 26 2.98 -9.25 -6.89
N ARG A 27 2.38 -9.13 -8.07
CA ARG A 27 2.30 -7.87 -8.83
C ARG A 27 0.89 -7.29 -8.77
N ARG A 28 0.76 -6.02 -8.38
CA ARG A 28 -0.52 -5.29 -8.39
C ARG A 28 -0.79 -4.63 -9.74
N ILE A 29 -2.06 -4.27 -10.00
CA ILE A 29 -2.49 -3.61 -11.25
C ILE A 29 -2.15 -2.10 -11.30
N SER A 30 -1.90 -1.48 -10.16
CA SER A 30 -1.55 -0.05 -10.08
C SER A 30 -0.04 0.16 -10.24
N GLY A 31 0.37 1.37 -10.61
CA GLY A 31 1.77 1.78 -10.56
C GLY A 31 2.30 1.96 -9.13
N GLY A 32 3.46 2.60 -9.01
CA GLY A 32 4.17 2.88 -7.76
C GLY A 32 5.29 1.87 -7.46
N GLY A 33 6.00 2.11 -6.36
CA GLY A 33 7.15 1.30 -5.94
C GLY A 33 6.79 -0.05 -5.30
N ALA A 34 7.83 -0.79 -4.93
CA ALA A 34 7.69 -2.08 -4.28
C ALA A 34 7.43 -1.89 -2.79
N MET A 35 6.58 -2.73 -2.22
CA MET A 35 6.21 -2.70 -0.80
C MET A 35 6.53 -4.05 -0.17
N PHE A 36 7.46 -4.03 0.79
CA PHE A 36 7.68 -5.17 1.67
C PHE A 36 6.55 -5.23 2.70
N MET A 37 5.93 -6.40 2.82
CA MET A 37 4.79 -6.64 3.70
C MET A 37 4.83 -8.08 4.16
N GLU A 38 4.65 -8.27 5.45
CA GLU A 38 4.41 -9.56 6.10
C GLU A 38 2.97 -9.59 6.64
N ALA A 39 2.44 -10.80 6.82
CA ALA A 39 1.11 -10.97 7.40
C ALA A 39 1.07 -10.32 8.80
N GLY A 40 0.12 -9.41 9.01
CA GLY A 40 -0.05 -8.70 10.28
C GLY A 40 0.81 -7.45 10.47
N ASN A 41 1.77 -7.18 9.58
CA ASN A 41 2.69 -6.04 9.65
C ASN A 41 2.25 -4.84 8.80
N CYS A 42 1.10 -4.93 8.14
CA CYS A 42 0.53 -3.83 7.38
C CYS A 42 -0.95 -3.61 7.69
N ILE A 43 -1.40 -2.39 7.41
CA ILE A 43 -2.82 -2.03 7.29
C ILE A 43 -3.04 -1.61 5.85
N THR A 44 -3.95 -2.27 5.15
CA THR A 44 -4.29 -1.95 3.76
C THR A 44 -5.76 -1.59 3.64
N TYR A 45 -6.07 -0.59 2.84
CA TYR A 45 -7.45 -0.27 2.43
C TYR A 45 -7.52 0.04 0.95
N SER A 46 -8.72 -0.09 0.39
CA SER A 46 -9.00 0.18 -1.00
C SER A 46 -10.38 0.81 -1.17
N LEU A 47 -10.45 1.84 -2.01
CA LEU A 47 -11.67 2.45 -2.50
C LEU A 47 -11.86 2.06 -3.96
N TYR A 48 -13.03 1.50 -4.27
CA TYR A 48 -13.49 1.20 -5.63
C TYR A 48 -14.60 2.20 -5.97
N VAL A 49 -14.26 3.24 -6.72
CA VAL A 49 -15.12 4.42 -6.90
C VAL A 49 -15.23 4.78 -8.38
N PRO A 50 -16.32 5.46 -8.81
CA PRO A 50 -16.36 6.01 -10.16
C PRO A 50 -15.28 7.07 -10.33
N GLN A 51 -14.72 7.19 -11.53
CA GLN A 51 -13.71 8.23 -11.83
C GLN A 51 -14.25 9.64 -11.65
N SER A 52 -15.56 9.84 -11.84
CA SER A 52 -16.23 11.12 -11.69
C SER A 52 -16.20 11.68 -10.26
N LEU A 53 -15.90 10.84 -9.26
CA LEU A 53 -15.75 11.28 -7.87
C LEU A 53 -14.64 12.33 -7.70
N VAL A 54 -13.66 12.33 -8.60
CA VAL A 54 -12.50 13.25 -8.56
C VAL A 54 -12.45 14.18 -9.76
N ASP A 55 -13.59 14.41 -10.44
CA ASP A 55 -13.66 15.35 -11.55
C ASP A 55 -13.39 16.78 -11.05
N GLY A 56 -12.60 17.53 -11.83
CA GLY A 56 -12.17 18.88 -11.45
C GLY A 56 -11.07 18.92 -10.38
N ILE A 57 -10.62 17.77 -9.87
CA ILE A 57 -9.50 17.66 -8.93
C ILE A 57 -8.23 17.26 -9.68
N SER A 58 -7.10 17.89 -9.35
CA SER A 58 -5.82 17.51 -9.95
C SER A 58 -5.45 16.06 -9.59
N PHE A 59 -4.59 15.43 -10.40
CA PHE A 59 -4.16 14.06 -10.12
C PHE A 59 -3.53 13.92 -8.72
N ALA A 60 -2.69 14.88 -8.32
CA ALA A 60 -2.04 14.87 -7.01
C ALA A 60 -3.05 15.08 -5.87
N ASP A 61 -3.94 16.07 -6.01
CA ASP A 61 -4.93 16.40 -4.97
C ASP A 61 -5.97 15.30 -4.80
N SER A 62 -6.22 14.50 -5.86
CA SER A 62 -7.16 13.39 -5.79
C SER A 62 -6.77 12.33 -4.76
N TYR A 63 -5.48 12.16 -4.48
CA TYR A 63 -5.03 11.24 -3.45
C TYR A 63 -5.33 11.78 -2.06
N ALA A 64 -4.93 13.02 -1.77
CA ALA A 64 -5.19 13.66 -0.47
C ALA A 64 -6.70 13.71 -0.18
N PHE A 65 -7.52 13.99 -1.21
CA PHE A 65 -8.97 13.93 -1.11
C PHE A 65 -9.49 12.54 -0.71
N LEU A 66 -9.01 11.47 -1.36
CA LEU A 66 -9.44 10.10 -1.08
C LEU A 66 -8.88 9.55 0.24
N ASP A 67 -7.77 10.09 0.73
CA ASP A 67 -7.14 9.73 2.00
C ASP A 67 -7.62 10.57 3.18
N ALA A 68 -8.45 11.60 2.95
CA ALA A 68 -8.86 12.55 3.97
C ALA A 68 -9.56 11.89 5.18
N TRP A 69 -10.26 10.78 4.99
CA TRP A 69 -10.91 10.04 6.07
C TRP A 69 -9.91 9.27 6.92
N VAL A 70 -8.79 8.82 6.34
CA VAL A 70 -7.70 8.17 7.07
C VAL A 70 -6.95 9.18 7.91
N MET A 71 -6.70 10.39 7.39
CA MET A 71 -6.09 11.46 8.17
C MET A 71 -6.91 11.76 9.42
N ALA A 72 -8.23 11.87 9.28
CA ALA A 72 -9.13 12.07 10.43
C ALA A 72 -9.14 10.88 11.40
N ALA A 73 -9.05 9.63 10.91
CA ALA A 73 -8.96 8.45 11.75
C ALA A 73 -7.65 8.38 12.54
N LEU A 74 -6.53 8.73 11.91
CA LEU A 74 -5.22 8.82 12.57
C LEU A 74 -5.23 9.95 13.62
N GLU A 75 -5.80 11.11 13.29
CA GLU A 75 -5.94 12.23 14.23
C GLU A 75 -6.80 11.87 15.45
N LYS A 76 -7.92 11.13 15.26
CA LYS A 76 -8.76 10.60 16.37
C LYS A 76 -7.97 9.72 17.34
N LEU A 77 -6.90 9.08 16.87
CA LEU A 77 -5.98 8.25 17.66
C LEU A 77 -4.78 9.03 18.23
N GLY A 78 -4.74 10.35 18.07
CA GLY A 78 -3.63 11.20 18.49
C GLY A 78 -2.40 11.14 17.57
N ILE A 79 -2.57 10.66 16.33
CA ILE A 79 -1.49 10.52 15.35
C ILE A 79 -1.55 11.70 14.38
N THR A 80 -0.61 12.64 14.53
CA THR A 80 -0.47 13.75 13.60
C THR A 80 0.22 13.28 12.31
N ALA A 81 -0.59 12.81 11.36
CA ALA A 81 -0.13 12.43 10.03
C ALA A 81 -0.37 13.57 9.03
N PHE A 82 0.51 13.66 8.03
CA PHE A 82 0.40 14.60 6.92
C PHE A 82 0.71 13.92 5.61
N TYR A 83 0.17 14.51 4.55
CA TYR A 83 0.37 14.04 3.20
C TYR A 83 1.64 14.63 2.59
N VAL A 84 2.46 13.78 1.98
CA VAL A 84 3.64 14.18 1.22
C VAL A 84 3.40 13.81 -0.24
N PRO A 85 3.15 14.80 -1.12
CA PRO A 85 2.98 14.54 -2.54
C PRO A 85 4.19 13.79 -3.12
N LEU A 86 3.99 12.83 -4.02
CA LEU A 86 2.72 12.59 -4.72
C LEU A 86 1.71 11.72 -3.96
N ASN A 87 2.14 10.79 -3.09
CA ASN A 87 1.33 9.65 -2.63
C ASN A 87 1.73 9.10 -1.25
N ASP A 88 2.54 9.82 -0.48
CA ASP A 88 3.08 9.33 0.78
C ASP A 88 2.28 9.86 1.97
N ILE A 89 2.06 9.00 2.97
CA ILE A 89 1.49 9.36 4.26
C ILE A 89 2.62 9.26 5.29
N ALA A 90 2.88 10.34 6.01
CA ALA A 90 4.00 10.44 6.94
C ALA A 90 3.60 11.11 8.25
N THR A 91 4.43 10.92 9.27
CA THR A 91 4.42 11.66 10.53
C THR A 91 5.77 12.36 10.68
N GLU A 92 5.94 13.15 11.73
CA GLU A 92 7.25 13.75 12.05
C GLU A 92 8.35 12.69 12.26
N GLN A 93 7.98 11.47 12.65
CA GLN A 93 8.92 10.38 12.92
C GLN A 93 9.34 9.64 11.64
N GLY A 94 8.50 9.64 10.61
CA GLY A 94 8.81 9.00 9.34
C GLY A 94 7.59 8.67 8.50
N LYS A 95 7.85 8.01 7.37
CA LYS A 95 6.80 7.55 6.45
C LYS A 95 6.06 6.38 7.09
N ILE A 96 4.73 6.44 7.10
CA ILE A 96 3.87 5.36 7.63
C ILE A 96 3.09 4.66 6.53
N GLY A 97 2.98 5.21 5.33
CA GLY A 97 2.26 4.55 4.25
C GLY A 97 2.46 5.19 2.89
N GLY A 98 1.91 4.54 1.88
CA GLY A 98 1.90 5.05 0.51
C GLY A 98 0.66 4.58 -0.23
N ALA A 99 0.07 5.52 -0.98
CA ALA A 99 -1.09 5.31 -1.81
C ALA A 99 -0.71 4.99 -3.26
N ALA A 100 -1.59 4.32 -3.97
CA ALA A 100 -1.50 4.16 -5.41
C ALA A 100 -2.90 4.15 -6.03
N GLN A 101 -2.99 4.67 -7.25
CA GLN A 101 -4.25 4.70 -7.99
C GLN A 101 -4.15 3.97 -9.33
N LYS A 102 -5.29 3.46 -9.80
CA LYS A 102 -5.48 2.97 -11.17
C LYS A 102 -6.85 3.39 -11.67
N ARG A 103 -6.87 4.20 -12.73
CA ARG A 103 -8.06 4.45 -13.54
C ARG A 103 -8.28 3.27 -14.48
N LEU A 104 -9.50 2.73 -14.50
CA LEU A 104 -9.90 1.58 -15.29
C LEU A 104 -10.67 2.03 -16.54
N ALA A 105 -10.56 1.28 -17.63
CA ALA A 105 -11.20 1.65 -18.90
C ALA A 105 -12.75 1.67 -18.82
N ASN A 106 -13.33 0.95 -17.86
CA ASN A 106 -14.78 0.90 -17.63
C ASN A 106 -15.31 2.09 -16.79
N GLY A 107 -14.53 3.15 -16.62
CA GLY A 107 -14.92 4.32 -15.81
C GLY A 107 -14.75 4.14 -14.30
N GLY A 108 -14.32 2.97 -13.83
CA GLY A 108 -13.96 2.74 -12.43
C GLY A 108 -12.57 3.29 -12.08
N MET A 109 -12.34 3.51 -10.78
CA MET A 109 -11.05 3.88 -10.22
C MET A 109 -10.78 3.05 -8.96
N LEU A 110 -9.60 2.47 -8.90
CA LEU A 110 -9.04 1.90 -7.68
C LEU A 110 -8.10 2.93 -7.06
N HIS A 111 -8.36 3.29 -5.81
CA HIS A 111 -7.40 3.95 -4.94
C HIS A 111 -7.12 3.02 -3.78
N HIS A 112 -5.86 2.71 -3.48
CA HIS A 112 -5.51 1.81 -2.40
C HIS A 112 -4.23 2.24 -1.73
N VAL A 113 -4.12 1.92 -0.45
CA VAL A 113 -3.01 2.34 0.39
C VAL A 113 -2.50 1.15 1.16
N THR A 114 -1.19 1.14 1.35
CA THR A 114 -0.51 0.26 2.30
C THR A 114 0.17 1.13 3.34
N MET A 115 -0.23 0.95 4.59
CA MET A 115 0.43 1.53 5.75
C MET A 115 1.25 0.46 6.48
N SER A 116 2.46 0.84 6.88
CA SER A 116 3.35 0.05 7.71
C SER A 116 2.85 0.05 9.15
N TYR A 117 2.39 -1.11 9.62
CA TYR A 117 2.02 -1.30 11.02
C TYR A 117 3.21 -1.75 11.86
N ASP A 118 4.03 -2.65 11.32
CA ASP A 118 5.31 -3.09 11.87
C ASP A 118 6.25 -3.41 10.70
N ILE A 119 7.56 -3.47 10.91
CA ILE A 119 8.50 -3.85 9.84
C ILE A 119 9.77 -4.50 10.38
N ASP A 120 10.10 -5.66 9.82
CA ASP A 120 11.44 -6.25 9.92
C ASP A 120 12.33 -5.61 8.85
N ALA A 121 13.06 -4.57 9.26
CA ALA A 121 13.91 -3.80 8.35
C ALA A 121 15.07 -4.64 7.79
N ASP A 122 15.56 -5.63 8.54
CA ASP A 122 16.69 -6.47 8.14
C ASP A 122 16.24 -7.46 7.06
N LYS A 123 15.10 -8.13 7.25
CA LYS A 123 14.49 -8.95 6.19
C LYS A 123 14.16 -8.13 4.96
N MET A 124 13.63 -6.91 5.13
CA MET A 124 13.30 -6.05 4.01
C MET A 124 14.52 -5.78 3.12
N VAL A 125 15.69 -5.46 3.70
CA VAL A 125 16.89 -5.17 2.90
C VAL A 125 17.48 -6.42 2.23
N GLU A 126 17.20 -7.60 2.77
CA GLU A 126 17.58 -8.88 2.14
C GLU A 126 16.65 -9.28 0.99
N VAL A 127 15.38 -8.84 1.02
CA VAL A 127 14.37 -9.20 0.01
C VAL A 127 14.29 -8.17 -1.12
N LEU A 128 14.51 -6.89 -0.82
CA LEU A 128 14.45 -5.81 -1.80
C LEU A 128 15.83 -5.54 -2.40
N ARG A 129 15.92 -5.58 -3.73
CA ARG A 129 17.06 -5.01 -4.46
C ARG A 129 16.97 -3.49 -4.43
N ILE A 130 17.54 -2.89 -3.39
CA ILE A 130 17.67 -1.44 -3.30
C ILE A 130 18.71 -1.02 -4.33
N GLY A 131 18.26 -0.45 -5.45
CA GLY A 131 19.11 -0.10 -6.60
C GLY A 131 20.38 0.67 -6.20
N LYS A 132 21.52 0.27 -6.77
CA LYS A 132 22.84 0.90 -6.57
C LYS A 132 22.89 2.41 -6.87
N GLU A 133 21.95 2.95 -7.65
CA GLU A 133 21.82 4.40 -7.89
C GLU A 133 21.31 5.18 -6.66
N LYS A 134 20.61 4.53 -5.72
CA LYS A 134 20.30 5.15 -4.42
C LYS A 134 21.46 5.05 -3.44
N LEU A 135 22.54 4.33 -3.79
CA LEU A 135 23.68 4.00 -2.95
C LEU A 135 24.89 4.94 -3.12
N SER A 136 24.87 5.95 -4.02
CA SER A 136 25.95 6.94 -4.09
C SER A 136 25.89 7.92 -2.91
N ASP A 137 26.87 7.80 -2.00
CA ASP A 137 27.33 8.64 -0.88
C ASP A 137 26.31 9.28 0.09
N LYS A 138 25.01 9.01 -0.07
CA LYS A 138 23.92 9.32 0.88
C LYS A 138 23.04 8.09 1.17
N GLY A 139 23.45 6.92 0.66
CA GLY A 139 22.52 5.85 0.31
C GLY A 139 22.11 4.84 1.38
N THR A 140 22.93 4.64 2.40
CA THR A 140 22.49 3.88 3.59
C THR A 140 21.51 4.67 4.44
N ARG A 141 21.52 6.02 4.36
CA ARG A 141 20.51 6.90 4.98
C ARG A 141 19.25 7.09 4.11
N SER A 142 19.32 6.94 2.79
CA SER A 142 18.19 7.22 1.89
C SER A 142 17.20 6.05 1.78
N ALA A 143 17.65 4.80 1.85
CA ALA A 143 16.78 3.64 1.99
C ALA A 143 16.22 3.51 3.42
N LYS A 144 17.01 3.92 4.42
CA LYS A 144 16.58 4.14 5.81
C LYS A 144 15.94 5.51 6.05
N LYS A 145 15.53 6.29 5.03
CA LYS A 145 14.65 7.44 5.27
C LYS A 145 13.31 6.83 5.71
N ARG A 146 13.11 6.90 7.02
CA ARG A 146 12.59 5.82 7.87
C ARG A 146 11.13 5.55 7.55
N VAL A 147 10.83 4.35 7.07
CA VAL A 147 9.52 3.78 7.38
C VAL A 147 9.54 3.56 8.89
N ASP A 148 8.82 4.40 9.63
CA ASP A 148 8.69 4.24 11.07
C ASP A 148 7.27 3.70 11.34
N PRO A 149 7.11 2.42 11.68
CA PRO A 149 5.82 1.77 11.69
C PRO A 149 4.86 2.30 12.77
N LEU A 150 3.56 2.25 12.50
CA LEU A 150 2.52 2.74 13.42
C LEU A 150 2.61 2.12 14.81
N ARG A 151 2.94 0.83 14.94
CA ARG A 151 3.09 0.16 16.24
C ARG A 151 4.16 0.81 17.11
N ARG A 152 5.29 1.20 16.53
CA ARG A 152 6.39 1.87 17.24
C ARG A 152 6.02 3.31 17.62
N GLN A 153 5.34 4.02 16.72
CA GLN A 153 4.95 5.41 16.95
C GLN A 153 3.85 5.55 18.01
N THR A 154 2.94 4.58 18.10
CA THR A 154 1.69 4.72 18.87
C THR A 154 1.56 3.74 20.02
N GLY A 155 2.22 2.59 19.97
CA GLY A 155 2.00 1.47 20.89
C GLY A 155 0.63 0.78 20.73
N LEU A 156 -0.23 1.25 19.81
CA LEU A 156 -1.59 0.74 19.64
C LEU A 156 -1.60 -0.64 18.95
N ALA A 157 -2.62 -1.43 19.28
CA ALA A 157 -2.88 -2.67 18.56
C ALA A 157 -3.38 -2.35 17.14
N ARG A 158 -2.98 -3.18 16.17
CA ARG A 158 -3.40 -3.03 14.76
C ARG A 158 -4.92 -2.96 14.61
N THR A 159 -5.62 -3.76 15.39
CA THR A 159 -7.08 -3.85 15.40
C THR A 159 -7.74 -2.55 15.84
N ASP A 160 -7.13 -1.82 16.78
CA ASP A 160 -7.68 -0.55 17.28
C ASP A 160 -7.60 0.53 16.20
N ILE A 161 -6.48 0.55 15.46
CA ILE A 161 -6.30 1.45 14.32
C ILE A 161 -7.33 1.15 13.23
N ILE A 162 -7.49 -0.13 12.86
CA ILE A 162 -8.47 -0.56 11.85
C ILE A 162 -9.90 -0.20 12.30
N LYS A 163 -10.23 -0.40 13.58
CA LYS A 163 -11.54 -0.07 14.12
C LYS A 163 -11.82 1.43 14.04
N ALA A 164 -10.88 2.28 14.45
CA ALA A 164 -11.04 3.73 14.34
C ALA A 164 -11.20 4.19 12.88
N MET A 165 -10.46 3.57 11.95
CA MET A 165 -10.61 3.80 10.51
C MET A 165 -12.02 3.46 10.02
N GLN A 166 -12.58 2.31 10.42
CA GLN A 166 -13.94 1.91 10.08
C GLN A 166 -14.98 2.87 10.67
N GLU A 167 -14.86 3.22 11.95
CA GLU A 167 -15.76 4.16 12.64
C GLU A 167 -15.80 5.51 11.92
N VAL A 168 -14.63 6.11 11.65
CA VAL A 168 -14.55 7.43 10.98
C VAL A 168 -15.10 7.36 9.56
N PHE A 169 -14.83 6.29 8.81
CA PHE A 169 -15.39 6.13 7.47
C PHE A 169 -16.92 6.03 7.50
N THR A 170 -17.47 5.25 8.44
CA THR A 170 -18.92 5.10 8.64
C THR A 170 -19.57 6.41 9.09
N GLU A 171 -18.99 7.08 10.09
CA GLU A 171 -19.48 8.38 10.60
C GLU A 171 -19.51 9.45 9.50
N ARG A 172 -18.47 9.48 8.64
CA ARG A 172 -18.33 10.51 7.61
C ARG A 172 -19.21 10.29 6.38
N TYR A 173 -19.43 9.04 5.99
CA TYR A 173 -20.07 8.71 4.71
C TYR A 173 -21.36 7.90 4.83
N GLY A 174 -21.81 7.59 6.06
CA GLY A 174 -22.99 6.75 6.29
C GLY A 174 -22.82 5.33 5.73
N ALA A 175 -21.59 4.82 5.70
CA ALA A 175 -21.27 3.53 5.10
C ALA A 175 -21.92 2.39 5.89
N THR A 176 -22.41 1.38 5.17
CA THR A 176 -22.95 0.15 5.75
C THR A 176 -21.97 -0.99 5.59
N GLU A 177 -21.87 -1.85 6.62
CA GLU A 177 -21.05 -3.04 6.53
C GLU A 177 -21.66 -4.02 5.52
N SER A 178 -20.81 -4.57 4.66
CA SER A 178 -21.18 -5.61 3.70
C SER A 178 -20.17 -6.75 3.79
N ARG A 179 -20.56 -7.91 3.24
CA ARG A 179 -19.72 -9.11 3.17
C ARG A 179 -19.45 -9.42 1.70
N ILE A 180 -18.23 -9.89 1.45
CA ILE A 180 -17.87 -10.42 0.13
C ILE A 180 -18.71 -11.67 -0.09
N THR A 181 -19.44 -11.69 -1.21
CA THR A 181 -20.30 -12.80 -1.61
C THR A 181 -19.48 -13.97 -2.17
N ASP A 182 -20.06 -15.17 -2.18
CA ASP A 182 -19.42 -16.34 -2.79
C ASP A 182 -19.17 -16.15 -4.28
N ALA A 183 -20.04 -15.42 -4.98
CA ALA A 183 -19.87 -15.09 -6.39
C ALA A 183 -18.66 -14.18 -6.63
N GLU A 184 -18.49 -13.13 -5.81
CA GLU A 184 -17.31 -12.27 -5.86
C GLU A 184 -16.02 -13.03 -5.52
N LEU A 185 -16.07 -13.93 -4.53
CA LEU A 185 -14.95 -14.80 -4.18
C LEU A 185 -14.60 -15.78 -5.31
N ALA A 186 -15.59 -16.33 -6.02
CA ALA A 186 -15.37 -17.21 -7.16
C ALA A 186 -14.65 -16.45 -8.30
N ILE A 187 -15.10 -15.24 -8.62
CA ILE A 187 -14.44 -14.37 -9.60
C ILE A 187 -13.00 -14.04 -9.16
N ALA A 188 -12.79 -13.73 -7.88
CA ALA A 188 -11.45 -13.47 -7.36
C ALA A 188 -10.52 -14.67 -7.51
N ARG A 189 -11.00 -15.88 -7.19
CA ARG A 189 -10.23 -17.14 -7.36
C ARG A 189 -9.89 -17.40 -8.82
N GLU A 190 -10.84 -17.21 -9.73
CA GLU A 190 -10.60 -17.31 -11.17
C GLU A 190 -9.53 -16.32 -11.62
N ARG A 191 -9.55 -15.08 -11.12
CA ARG A 191 -8.52 -14.06 -11.42
C ARG A 191 -7.16 -14.39 -10.84
N VAL A 192 -7.09 -15.09 -9.71
CA VAL A 192 -5.82 -15.63 -9.20
C VAL A 192 -5.29 -16.67 -10.17
N GLN A 193 -6.10 -17.64 -10.58
CA GLN A 193 -5.66 -18.72 -11.48
C GLN A 193 -5.29 -18.22 -12.89
N SER A 194 -6.10 -17.32 -13.46
CA SER A 194 -5.93 -16.83 -14.84
C SER A 194 -4.93 -15.69 -14.98
N LYS A 195 -4.56 -15.02 -13.88
CA LYS A 195 -3.72 -13.81 -13.95
C LYS A 195 -2.84 -13.61 -12.73
N PHE A 196 -3.39 -13.31 -11.56
CA PHE A 196 -2.59 -12.76 -10.45
C PHE A 196 -1.60 -13.76 -9.83
N GLY A 197 -1.84 -15.05 -9.99
CA GLY A 197 -0.96 -16.14 -9.57
C GLY A 197 -0.09 -16.70 -10.69
N THR A 198 -0.09 -16.11 -11.89
CA THR A 198 0.71 -16.62 -13.02
C THR A 198 2.09 -15.98 -13.07
N GLU A 199 3.09 -16.78 -13.49
CA GLU A 199 4.45 -16.30 -13.75
C GLU A 199 4.47 -15.20 -14.82
N GLU A 200 3.63 -15.33 -15.85
CA GLU A 200 3.49 -14.32 -16.91
C GLU A 200 3.13 -12.95 -16.34
N TRP A 201 2.16 -12.89 -15.41
CA TRP A 201 1.79 -11.64 -14.78
C TRP A 201 2.89 -11.14 -13.84
N LEU A 202 3.44 -12.02 -13.00
CA LEU A 202 4.49 -11.65 -12.03
C LEU A 202 5.74 -11.09 -12.74
N HIS A 203 6.16 -11.71 -13.83
CA HIS A 203 7.38 -11.38 -14.57
C HIS A 203 7.15 -10.47 -15.78
N ARG A 204 5.93 -9.94 -15.96
CA ARG A 204 5.63 -8.98 -17.04
C ARG A 204 6.64 -7.84 -17.07
N VAL A 205 7.29 -7.69 -18.23
CA VAL A 205 8.14 -6.54 -18.56
C VAL A 205 7.24 -5.50 -19.24
N PRO A 206 7.18 -4.24 -18.76
CA PRO A 206 6.37 -3.18 -19.37
C PRO A 206 6.82 -2.81 -20.78
#